data_AF-A0A497P3A9-F1
#
_entry.id   AF-A0A497P3A9-F1
#
_cell.length_a   1.000
_cell.length_b   1.000
_cell.length_c   1.000
_cell.angle_alpha   90.00
_cell.angle_beta   90.00
_cell.angle_gamma   90.00
#
_symmetry.space_group_name_H-M   'P 1'
#
loop_
_entity.id
_entity.type
_entity.pdbx_description
1 polymer ?
#
loop_
_entity_poly.entity_id
_entity_poly.type
_entity_poly.pdbx_seq_one_letter_code
_entity_poly.pdbx_strand_id
1 'polypeptide(L)'
;MSILSKEKRKIYSRKIKNFWIDFGHNKIGIAGLIIIGIYVVVAIFADVIAPYPAINTPRVAAEYAVPEWLAVFSQYQEYPPTIRIPLNFTPTQDYESITMNYTDLKISYSPTSEEIGTFQTYTFQVQFNYTYQTPKSFETAIIWQASLKNVTYRLEVNITTPNGEEYLLFGREYSDATKHIEVKDELWNMQGGSWLATSGSQSLRRRMIYEELYEEAYEKYLSIIGIELYYNSTYSGQERVRRWLYEKTYGTEENFTTFWNNWWYGYSNTTLLELWEEVKDTGIDFETFYNNTYNEEFQRINETWPNLPHKSDENVTFFWNNWWYGYWNTTGIAKWEDFKIIYEPRAAEQAELKATAEADSKSRDFPAQEILSTKGMYTIKLFLIVKPNSENASLTLKIDENSRFIIWGSRFGLLGTDSYGKDTFSQLVYGSRISLIVGSLAAVISTTLGLFFGVASGYLGGIIDEITMRIVDILLCLPVLPLLLALSAYYKPNVYFIVLLIAIFGWQGLSRVIRSRVLSLRETAFIESARASGGSSMYLITRHLIPNVLPIAVASMVLAVPGAILTEAALSFLGFGDPFAPTWGKMLHEAQERGAYKSLAMWYILPPGFAITLLCVAFVFVGHALDEIVNPKLRRRR
;
A
#
# COMPACT_ATOMS: atom_id res chain seq x y z
N MET A 1 -14.62 48.87 -19.16
CA MET A 1 -15.34 48.19 -18.06
C MET A 1 -15.97 49.25 -17.12
N SER A 2 -17.16 49.77 -17.46
CA SER A 2 -17.87 50.75 -16.62
C SER A 2 -19.37 50.75 -16.96
N ILE A 3 -20.06 49.65 -16.61
CA ILE A 3 -21.46 49.37 -16.99
C ILE A 3 -22.48 50.03 -16.01
N LEU A 4 -22.02 50.69 -14.94
CA LEU A 4 -22.91 51.27 -13.92
C LEU A 4 -22.75 52.79 -13.80
N SER A 5 -23.89 53.52 -13.85
CA SER A 5 -23.96 54.95 -13.56
C SER A 5 -23.50 55.25 -12.12
N LYS A 6 -22.99 56.47 -11.87
CA LYS A 6 -22.46 56.88 -10.55
C LYS A 6 -23.48 56.67 -9.43
N GLU A 7 -24.76 56.97 -9.67
CA GLU A 7 -25.84 56.73 -8.70
C GLU A 7 -26.05 55.25 -8.40
N LYS A 8 -26.08 54.38 -9.42
CA LYS A 8 -26.22 52.94 -9.22
C LYS A 8 -25.08 52.38 -8.39
N ARG A 9 -23.83 52.81 -8.63
CA ARG A 9 -22.68 52.40 -7.81
C ARG A 9 -22.85 52.80 -6.34
N LYS A 10 -23.35 54.01 -6.08
CA LYS A 10 -23.60 54.50 -4.72
C LYS A 10 -24.67 53.67 -3.99
N ILE A 11 -25.75 53.30 -4.71
CA ILE A 11 -26.81 52.43 -4.17
C ILE A 11 -26.29 51.02 -3.86
N TYR A 12 -25.58 50.39 -4.81
CA TYR A 12 -25.01 49.06 -4.60
C TYR A 12 -23.97 49.05 -3.47
N SER A 13 -23.07 50.03 -3.43
CA SER A 13 -22.10 50.20 -2.34
C SER A 13 -22.79 50.33 -0.98
N ARG A 14 -23.88 51.10 -0.89
CA ARG A 14 -24.66 51.23 0.35
C ARG A 14 -25.34 49.93 0.75
N LYS A 15 -25.91 49.17 -0.21
CA LYS A 15 -26.49 47.85 0.06
C LYS A 15 -25.47 46.86 0.58
N ILE A 16 -24.29 46.81 -0.04
CA ILE A 16 -23.18 45.94 0.40
C ILE A 16 -22.71 46.33 1.80
N LYS A 17 -22.54 47.64 2.06
CA LYS A 17 -22.15 48.13 3.38
C LYS A 17 -23.17 47.75 4.45
N ASN A 18 -24.46 47.98 4.19
CA ASN A 18 -25.53 47.62 5.12
C ASN A 18 -25.57 46.11 5.38
N PHE A 19 -25.39 45.30 4.32
CA PHE A 19 -25.32 43.86 4.44
C PHE A 19 -24.17 43.42 5.37
N TRP A 20 -22.96 43.95 5.20
CA TRP A 20 -21.83 43.61 6.08
C TRP A 20 -22.01 44.10 7.51
N ILE A 21 -22.70 45.23 7.70
CA ILE A 21 -23.08 45.70 9.04
C ILE A 21 -24.04 44.69 9.68
N ASP A 22 -25.12 44.32 8.98
CA ASP A 22 -26.10 43.35 9.49
C ASP A 22 -25.44 41.97 9.76
N PHE A 23 -24.58 41.51 8.85
CA PHE A 23 -23.83 40.26 9.03
C PHE A 23 -22.86 40.33 10.21
N GLY A 24 -22.19 41.47 10.40
CA GLY A 24 -21.28 41.71 11.52
C GLY A 24 -21.93 41.66 12.90
N HIS A 25 -23.26 41.70 13.00
CA HIS A 25 -23.97 41.49 14.26
C HIS A 25 -24.25 40.00 14.54
N ASN A 26 -24.15 39.13 13.53
CA ASN A 26 -24.37 37.70 13.70
C ASN A 26 -23.06 37.00 14.14
N LYS A 27 -22.93 36.78 15.45
CA LYS A 27 -21.74 36.15 16.06
C LYS A 27 -21.44 34.76 15.49
N ILE A 28 -22.47 33.98 15.17
CA ILE A 28 -22.34 32.62 14.63
C ILE A 28 -21.79 32.70 13.20
N GLY A 29 -22.36 33.58 12.37
CA GLY A 29 -21.87 33.82 11.01
C GLY A 29 -20.42 34.31 10.97
N ILE A 30 -20.02 35.21 11.87
CA ILE A 30 -18.62 35.67 11.98
C ILE A 30 -17.70 34.51 12.38
N ALA A 31 -18.08 33.70 13.37
CA ALA A 31 -17.28 32.53 13.76
C ALA A 31 -17.08 31.57 12.58
N GLY A 32 -18.13 31.31 11.79
CA GLY A 32 -18.03 30.53 10.56
C GLY A 32 -17.07 31.14 9.53
N LEU A 33 -17.15 32.46 9.30
CA LEU A 33 -16.23 33.14 8.38
C LEU A 33 -14.77 33.08 8.84
N ILE A 34 -14.50 33.20 10.15
CA ILE A 34 -13.15 33.09 10.69
C ILE A 34 -12.59 31.68 10.44
N ILE A 35 -13.38 30.65 10.71
CA ILE A 35 -12.97 29.25 10.49
C ILE A 35 -12.69 29.01 8.99
N ILE A 36 -13.60 29.41 8.11
CA ILE A 36 -13.38 29.30 6.65
C ILE A 36 -12.12 30.05 6.24
N GLY A 37 -11.90 31.26 6.78
CA GLY A 37 -10.70 32.05 6.54
C GLY A 37 -9.42 31.31 6.91
N ILE A 38 -9.40 30.63 8.06
CA ILE A 38 -8.26 29.79 8.49
C ILE A 38 -8.03 28.66 7.49
N TYR A 39 -9.08 27.92 7.10
CA TYR A 39 -8.95 26.84 6.10
C TYR A 39 -8.47 27.34 4.74
N VAL A 40 -8.92 28.52 4.30
CA VAL A 40 -8.47 29.14 3.04
C VAL A 40 -6.98 29.51 3.14
N VAL A 41 -6.53 30.05 4.26
CA VAL A 41 -5.10 30.34 4.49
C VAL A 41 -4.29 29.05 4.47
N VAL A 42 -4.72 28.02 5.19
CA VAL A 42 -4.06 26.71 5.20
C VAL A 42 -3.99 26.12 3.80
N ALA A 43 -5.07 26.19 3.03
CA ALA A 43 -5.13 25.67 1.66
C ALA A 43 -4.21 26.44 0.70
N ILE A 44 -4.17 27.77 0.77
CA ILE A 44 -3.30 28.60 -0.09
C ILE A 44 -1.84 28.33 0.25
N PHE A 45 -1.49 28.33 1.53
CA PHE A 45 -0.12 28.16 2.01
C PHE A 45 0.25 26.68 2.26
N ALA A 46 -0.51 25.71 1.75
CA ALA A 46 -0.26 24.29 2.00
C ALA A 46 1.16 23.88 1.61
N ASP A 47 1.69 24.39 0.49
CA ASP A 47 3.06 24.08 0.02
C ASP A 47 4.17 24.67 0.92
N VAL A 48 3.83 25.62 1.80
CA VAL A 48 4.74 26.23 2.77
C VAL A 48 4.54 25.62 4.17
N ILE A 49 3.31 25.26 4.51
CA ILE A 49 2.94 24.71 5.82
C ILE A 49 3.27 23.21 5.90
N ALA A 50 3.03 22.46 4.82
CA ALA A 50 3.29 21.03 4.78
C ALA A 50 4.79 20.77 4.59
N PRO A 51 5.43 20.00 5.49
CA PRO A 51 6.85 19.66 5.34
C PRO A 51 7.13 18.73 4.16
N TYR A 52 6.13 17.99 3.68
CA TYR A 52 6.27 17.03 2.58
C TYR A 52 5.23 17.27 1.48
N PRO A 53 5.55 16.97 0.21
CA PRO A 53 4.65 17.19 -0.89
C PRO A 53 3.44 16.23 -0.85
N ALA A 54 2.31 16.71 -1.39
CA ALA A 54 1.06 15.96 -1.57
C ALA A 54 1.20 14.70 -2.44
N ILE A 55 2.00 14.81 -3.50
CA ILE A 55 2.20 13.79 -4.52
C ILE A 55 3.61 13.25 -4.34
N ASN A 56 3.78 11.93 -4.37
CA ASN A 56 5.04 11.25 -4.11
C ASN A 56 5.61 11.51 -2.70
N THR A 57 4.73 11.58 -1.69
CA THR A 57 5.15 11.74 -0.30
C THR A 57 6.10 10.59 0.09
N PRO A 58 7.32 10.88 0.54
CA PRO A 58 8.27 9.85 0.94
C PRO A 58 7.81 9.18 2.24
N ARG A 59 8.30 7.96 2.47
CA ARG A 59 8.22 7.33 3.79
C ARG A 59 9.16 8.08 4.74
N VAL A 60 8.62 8.49 5.88
CA VAL A 60 9.33 9.32 6.88
C VAL A 60 9.53 8.59 8.21
N ALA A 61 8.67 7.61 8.51
CA ALA A 61 8.76 6.79 9.73
C ALA A 61 8.17 5.39 9.53
N ALA A 62 8.02 4.64 10.64
CA ALA A 62 7.31 3.37 10.63
C ALA A 62 5.82 3.59 10.35
N GLU A 63 5.12 2.53 9.99
CA GLU A 63 3.67 2.58 9.80
C GLU A 63 2.98 2.85 11.15
N TYR A 64 2.00 3.75 11.13
CA TYR A 64 1.29 4.19 12.33
C TYR A 64 2.26 4.63 13.44
N ALA A 65 3.28 5.41 13.09
CA ALA A 65 4.10 6.08 14.08
C ALA A 65 3.24 7.10 14.82
N VAL A 66 3.37 7.15 16.13
CA VAL A 66 2.63 8.09 16.98
C VAL A 66 3.15 9.52 16.76
N PRO A 67 2.34 10.56 17.03
CA PRO A 67 2.83 11.92 17.06
C PRO A 67 4.03 12.13 18.00
N GLU A 68 5.00 12.92 17.57
CA GLU A 68 6.24 13.18 18.31
C GLU A 68 6.00 13.77 19.71
N TRP A 69 5.01 14.66 19.84
CA TRP A 69 4.67 15.32 21.09
C TRP A 69 4.11 14.36 22.16
N LEU A 70 3.70 13.15 21.80
CA LEU A 70 3.30 12.14 22.77
C LEU A 70 4.48 11.62 23.59
N ALA A 71 5.73 11.84 23.17
CA ALA A 71 6.92 11.49 23.92
C ALA A 71 7.05 12.21 25.29
N VAL A 72 6.22 13.23 25.56
CA VAL A 72 6.08 13.85 26.89
C VAL A 72 5.51 12.86 27.92
N PHE A 73 4.74 11.86 27.48
CA PHE A 73 4.22 10.80 28.33
C PHE A 73 5.21 9.64 28.41
N SER A 74 5.46 9.14 29.62
CA SER A 74 6.43 8.07 29.90
C SER A 74 6.24 6.83 29.01
N GLN A 75 5.00 6.49 28.68
CA GLN A 75 4.66 5.34 27.82
C GLN A 75 5.21 5.42 26.38
N TYR A 76 5.45 6.63 25.86
CA TYR A 76 5.93 6.84 24.48
C TYR A 76 7.38 7.36 24.42
N GLN A 77 7.97 7.68 25.57
CA GLN A 77 9.29 8.29 25.64
C GLN A 77 10.39 7.37 25.08
N GLU A 78 10.25 6.06 25.27
CA GLU A 78 11.20 5.07 24.76
C GLU A 78 10.97 4.68 23.29
N TYR A 79 9.90 5.18 22.64
CA TYR A 79 9.65 4.87 21.24
C TYR A 79 10.77 5.49 20.38
N PRO A 80 11.35 4.73 19.42
CA PRO A 80 12.43 5.25 18.62
C PRO A 80 11.94 6.36 17.68
N PRO A 81 12.66 7.48 17.55
CA PRO A 81 12.50 8.38 16.41
C PRO A 81 13.08 7.74 15.14
N THR A 82 12.87 8.33 13.96
CA THR A 82 13.53 7.86 12.75
C THR A 82 15.03 8.19 12.82
N ILE A 83 15.89 7.18 12.84
CA ILE A 83 17.34 7.33 12.90
C ILE A 83 17.93 6.95 11.54
N ARG A 84 18.77 7.81 10.98
CA ARG A 84 19.46 7.56 9.71
C ARG A 84 20.96 7.50 9.98
N ILE A 85 21.55 6.32 9.80
CA ILE A 85 22.97 6.06 10.01
C ILE A 85 23.65 6.01 8.63
N PRO A 86 24.52 6.97 8.30
CA PRO A 86 25.30 6.92 7.07
C PRO A 86 26.31 5.76 7.15
N LEU A 87 26.44 4.99 6.08
CA LEU A 87 27.36 3.85 6.02
C LEU A 87 28.78 4.30 5.63
N ASN A 88 29.35 5.21 6.43
CA ASN A 88 30.71 5.71 6.27
C ASN A 88 31.71 4.73 6.88
N PHE A 89 31.91 3.61 6.19
CA PHE A 89 32.74 2.52 6.66
C PHE A 89 34.19 2.95 6.94
N THR A 90 34.74 2.47 8.05
CA THR A 90 36.15 2.66 8.43
C THR A 90 36.84 1.30 8.51
N PRO A 91 38.10 1.16 8.05
CA PRO A 91 38.78 -0.13 8.09
C PRO A 91 39.02 -0.55 9.56
N THR A 92 38.84 -1.83 9.86
CA THR A 92 39.04 -2.34 11.23
C THR A 92 40.52 -2.40 11.62
N GLN A 93 41.40 -2.51 10.62
CA GLN A 93 42.85 -2.54 10.75
C GLN A 93 43.50 -1.88 9.51
N ASP A 94 44.78 -1.54 9.60
CA ASP A 94 45.52 -1.04 8.45
C ASP A 94 45.83 -2.20 7.48
N TYR A 95 45.47 -2.02 6.21
CA TYR A 95 45.68 -3.01 5.16
C TYR A 95 46.65 -2.41 4.12
N GLU A 96 47.78 -3.06 3.88
CA GLU A 96 48.78 -2.56 2.90
C GLU A 96 48.24 -2.54 1.47
N SER A 97 47.37 -3.51 1.14
CA SER A 97 46.76 -3.67 -0.17
C SER A 97 45.52 -2.79 -0.40
N ILE A 98 45.10 -1.98 0.58
CA ILE A 98 43.96 -1.06 0.46
C ILE A 98 44.37 0.39 0.72
N THR A 99 43.92 1.27 -0.16
CA THR A 99 43.90 2.72 0.07
C THR A 99 42.47 3.23 0.11
N MET A 100 42.10 3.94 1.17
CA MET A 100 40.80 4.58 1.35
C MET A 100 40.88 6.08 1.09
N ASN A 101 40.03 6.58 0.18
CA ASN A 101 39.70 8.00 0.14
C ASN A 101 38.38 8.26 0.86
N TYR A 102 38.46 8.88 2.03
CA TYR A 102 37.33 9.17 2.90
C TYR A 102 36.40 10.26 2.35
N THR A 103 36.86 11.13 1.45
CA THR A 103 35.98 12.19 0.89
C THR A 103 34.97 11.64 -0.10
N ASP A 104 35.36 10.60 -0.84
CA ASP A 104 34.55 10.04 -1.93
C ASP A 104 34.08 8.61 -1.63
N LEU A 105 34.26 8.14 -0.39
CA LEU A 105 34.01 6.76 0.08
C LEU A 105 34.53 5.71 -0.91
N LYS A 106 35.78 5.90 -1.34
CA LYS A 106 36.42 5.12 -2.40
C LYS A 106 37.49 4.21 -1.81
N ILE A 107 37.31 2.90 -1.99
CA ILE A 107 38.24 1.84 -1.61
C ILE A 107 38.99 1.42 -2.88
N SER A 108 40.31 1.61 -2.90
CA SER A 108 41.19 1.15 -3.96
C SER A 108 42.03 -0.02 -3.44
N TYR A 109 41.96 -1.15 -4.15
CA TYR A 109 42.67 -2.39 -3.84
C TYR A 109 43.76 -2.65 -4.88
N SER A 110 44.95 -3.02 -4.41
CA SER A 110 46.08 -3.47 -5.24
C SER A 110 46.78 -4.63 -4.51
N PRO A 111 46.92 -5.81 -5.15
CA PRO A 111 47.37 -7.03 -4.48
C PRO A 111 48.86 -6.98 -4.13
N THR A 112 49.23 -7.64 -3.03
CA THR A 112 50.62 -7.99 -2.73
C THR A 112 50.99 -9.29 -3.45
N SER A 113 52.27 -9.55 -3.72
CA SER A 113 52.75 -10.75 -4.43
C SER A 113 52.29 -12.07 -3.81
N GLU A 114 52.01 -12.09 -2.51
CA GLU A 114 51.58 -13.27 -1.75
C GLU A 114 50.05 -13.51 -1.82
N GLU A 115 49.25 -12.52 -2.23
CA GLU A 115 47.77 -12.60 -2.24
C GLU A 115 47.22 -13.24 -3.53
N ILE A 116 48.05 -13.44 -4.55
CA ILE A 116 47.64 -13.87 -5.89
C ILE A 116 46.99 -15.25 -5.87
N GLY A 117 45.77 -15.35 -6.39
CA GLY A 117 45.01 -16.60 -6.46
C GLY A 117 44.37 -17.04 -5.14
N THR A 118 44.56 -16.30 -4.04
CA THR A 118 43.95 -16.56 -2.73
C THR A 118 42.77 -15.64 -2.45
N PHE A 119 41.83 -16.08 -1.62
CA PHE A 119 40.74 -15.22 -1.16
C PHE A 119 41.25 -14.34 -0.02
N GLN A 120 41.09 -13.03 -0.17
CA GLN A 120 41.39 -12.04 0.84
C GLN A 120 40.09 -11.39 1.32
N THR A 121 39.93 -11.25 2.63
CA THR A 121 38.75 -10.64 3.24
C THR A 121 39.15 -9.38 3.98
N TYR A 122 38.59 -8.25 3.55
CA TYR A 122 38.81 -6.96 4.16
C TYR A 122 37.54 -6.51 4.88
N THR A 123 37.69 -6.11 6.14
CA THR A 123 36.58 -5.75 7.00
C THR A 123 36.59 -4.26 7.28
N PHE A 124 35.44 -3.64 7.06
CA PHE A 124 35.18 -2.26 7.42
C PHE A 124 33.98 -2.19 8.34
N GLN A 125 33.92 -1.20 9.23
CA GLN A 125 32.87 -1.09 10.23
C GLN A 125 32.34 0.33 10.42
N VAL A 126 31.08 0.40 10.86
CA VAL A 126 30.41 1.58 11.39
C VAL A 126 29.72 1.19 12.68
N GLN A 127 29.90 1.98 13.74
CA GLN A 127 29.25 1.74 15.03
C GLN A 127 28.19 2.78 15.30
N PHE A 128 27.07 2.37 15.91
CA PHE A 128 26.05 3.27 16.40
C PHE A 128 25.46 2.76 17.71
N ASN A 129 25.08 3.70 18.58
CA ASN A 129 24.44 3.38 19.85
C ASN A 129 22.91 3.41 19.70
N TYR A 130 22.22 2.35 20.13
CA TYR A 130 20.77 2.24 20.12
C TYR A 130 20.22 2.15 21.54
N THR A 131 19.41 3.13 21.95
CA THR A 131 18.94 3.28 23.35
C THR A 131 17.43 3.20 23.50
N TYR A 132 16.70 2.94 22.41
CA TYR A 132 15.24 2.97 22.37
C TYR A 132 14.64 1.57 22.51
N GLN A 133 13.32 1.50 22.65
CA GLN A 133 12.61 0.23 22.48
C GLN A 133 12.80 -0.31 21.08
N THR A 134 12.62 -1.62 20.94
CA THR A 134 12.71 -2.34 19.69
C THR A 134 11.85 -1.67 18.59
N PRO A 135 12.44 -1.32 17.44
CA PRO A 135 11.70 -0.65 16.37
C PRO A 135 10.84 -1.66 15.61
N LYS A 136 9.74 -1.17 15.01
CA LYS A 136 8.90 -2.02 14.15
C LYS A 136 9.62 -2.47 12.88
N SER A 137 10.41 -1.58 12.28
CA SER A 137 11.08 -1.85 11.02
C SER A 137 12.39 -1.07 10.87
N PHE A 138 13.28 -1.61 10.04
CA PHE A 138 14.46 -0.93 9.56
C PHE A 138 14.62 -1.16 8.05
N GLU A 139 15.49 -0.38 7.44
CA GLU A 139 15.84 -0.46 6.03
C GLU A 139 17.33 -0.21 5.87
N THR A 140 17.98 -0.99 5.01
CA THR A 140 19.38 -0.80 4.66
C THR A 140 19.49 -0.70 3.15
N ALA A 141 20.14 0.36 2.69
CA ALA A 141 20.38 0.61 1.29
C ALA A 141 21.89 0.71 1.07
N ILE A 142 22.42 -0.10 0.17
CA ILE A 142 23.82 -0.08 -0.23
C ILE A 142 23.88 0.10 -1.73
N ILE A 143 24.52 1.16 -2.18
CA ILE A 143 24.70 1.48 -3.58
C ILE A 143 26.21 1.58 -3.81
N TRP A 144 26.73 0.80 -4.75
CA TRP A 144 28.16 0.77 -5.03
C TRP A 144 28.46 0.71 -6.53
N GLN A 145 29.62 1.25 -6.87
CA GLN A 145 30.20 1.17 -8.22
C GLN A 145 31.59 0.57 -8.09
N ALA A 146 31.91 -0.41 -8.95
CA ALA A 146 33.17 -1.12 -8.94
C ALA A 146 33.86 -1.03 -10.32
N SER A 147 35.12 -0.65 -10.35
CA SER A 147 35.99 -0.76 -11.53
C SER A 147 36.96 -1.91 -11.30
N LEU A 148 36.96 -2.89 -12.20
CA LEU A 148 37.67 -4.16 -12.05
C LEU A 148 38.73 -4.34 -13.12
N LYS A 149 39.91 -4.81 -12.72
CA LYS A 149 40.96 -5.30 -13.61
C LYS A 149 41.50 -6.61 -13.03
N ASN A 150 41.32 -7.73 -13.73
CA ASN A 150 41.81 -9.06 -13.35
C ASN A 150 41.54 -9.47 -11.89
N VAL A 151 40.42 -9.05 -11.31
CA VAL A 151 40.02 -9.35 -9.93
C VAL A 151 38.53 -9.67 -9.90
N THR A 152 38.16 -10.65 -9.08
CA THR A 152 36.78 -10.97 -8.75
C THR A 152 36.52 -10.56 -7.30
N TYR A 153 35.30 -10.12 -6.98
CA TYR A 153 34.99 -9.64 -5.62
C TYR A 153 33.57 -10.00 -5.17
N ARG A 154 33.32 -9.96 -3.86
CA ARG A 154 32.00 -10.07 -3.25
C ARG A 154 31.91 -9.06 -2.11
N LEU A 155 30.72 -8.49 -1.93
CA LEU A 155 30.41 -7.66 -0.78
C LEU A 155 29.39 -8.37 0.11
N GLU A 156 29.68 -8.40 1.40
CA GLU A 156 28.75 -8.85 2.41
C GLU A 156 28.60 -7.77 3.49
N VAL A 157 27.39 -7.55 3.98
CA VAL A 157 27.17 -6.63 5.10
C VAL A 157 26.45 -7.34 6.20
N ASN A 158 27.05 -7.32 7.39
CA ASN A 158 26.50 -7.90 8.60
C ASN A 158 26.23 -6.80 9.63
N ILE A 159 25.33 -7.07 10.55
CA ILE A 159 25.14 -6.28 11.75
C ILE A 159 25.42 -7.16 12.97
N THR A 160 26.33 -6.71 13.83
CA THR A 160 26.65 -7.32 15.11
C THR A 160 25.86 -6.64 16.22
N THR A 161 25.13 -7.42 17.02
CA THR A 161 24.36 -6.94 18.17
C THR A 161 25.27 -6.67 19.38
N PRO A 162 24.82 -5.91 20.39
CA PRO A 162 25.54 -5.71 21.64
C PRO A 162 25.89 -7.03 22.37
N ASN A 163 25.13 -8.09 22.11
CA ASN A 163 25.33 -9.42 22.70
C ASN A 163 26.34 -10.27 21.90
N GLY A 164 26.84 -9.78 20.76
CA GLY A 164 27.81 -10.47 19.92
C GLY A 164 27.22 -11.35 18.82
N GLU A 165 25.90 -11.34 18.62
CA GLU A 165 25.25 -12.08 17.53
C GLU A 165 25.43 -11.33 16.19
N GLU A 166 25.66 -12.06 15.10
CA GLU A 166 25.85 -11.46 13.77
C GLU A 166 24.73 -11.85 12.81
N TYR A 167 24.15 -10.85 12.15
CA TYR A 167 23.08 -11.04 11.19
C TYR A 167 23.51 -10.53 9.80
N LEU A 168 23.39 -11.38 8.78
CA LEU A 168 23.67 -11.01 7.40
C LEU A 168 22.56 -10.12 6.85
N LEU A 169 22.89 -8.85 6.61
CA LEU A 169 22.03 -7.92 5.89
C LEU A 169 22.16 -8.20 4.39
N PHE A 170 23.33 -8.03 3.78
CA PHE A 170 23.54 -8.11 2.31
C PHE A 170 24.56 -9.19 1.91
N GLY A 171 24.29 -9.99 0.87
CA GLY A 171 25.17 -11.07 0.36
C GLY A 171 24.39 -12.18 -0.39
N ARG A 172 25.05 -13.04 -1.20
CA ARG A 172 24.43 -14.15 -1.96
C ARG A 172 24.60 -15.51 -1.24
N GLU A 173 23.44 -16.11 -0.93
CA GLU A 173 23.03 -17.48 -0.53
C GLU A 173 23.90 -18.44 0.32
N TYR A 174 23.24 -18.93 1.38
CA TYR A 174 23.37 -20.26 1.99
C TYR A 174 22.77 -21.31 1.02
N SER A 175 23.43 -22.46 0.85
CA SER A 175 22.83 -23.62 0.17
C SER A 175 21.90 -24.36 1.13
N ASP A 176 20.73 -24.73 0.65
CA ASP A 176 19.73 -25.50 1.37
C ASP A 176 20.32 -26.69 2.16
N ALA A 177 19.78 -26.88 3.37
CA ALA A 177 19.62 -28.18 4.05
C ALA A 177 20.68 -28.72 5.02
N THR A 178 21.74 -28.01 5.42
CA THR A 178 22.53 -28.47 6.60
C THR A 178 23.24 -27.33 7.29
N LYS A 179 23.47 -27.48 8.60
CA LYS A 179 24.26 -26.62 9.51
C LYS A 179 25.76 -26.54 9.13
N HIS A 180 26.08 -26.61 7.84
CA HIS A 180 27.40 -26.44 7.28
C HIS A 180 27.33 -25.32 6.25
N ILE A 181 28.11 -24.27 6.53
CA ILE A 181 28.38 -23.19 5.59
C ILE A 181 29.15 -23.82 4.42
N GLU A 182 28.44 -24.27 3.39
CA GLU A 182 29.08 -24.54 2.10
C GLU A 182 29.13 -23.21 1.35
N VAL A 183 30.27 -22.51 1.48
CA VAL A 183 30.57 -21.32 0.70
C VAL A 183 30.59 -21.74 -0.77
N LYS A 184 29.52 -21.47 -1.52
CA LYS A 184 29.66 -21.44 -2.98
C LYS A 184 30.57 -20.26 -3.30
N ASP A 185 31.78 -20.56 -3.79
CA ASP A 185 32.85 -19.64 -4.21
C ASP A 185 32.48 -18.69 -5.38
N GLU A 186 31.21 -18.33 -5.54
CA GLU A 186 30.76 -17.43 -6.60
C GLU A 186 31.10 -15.97 -6.24
N LEU A 187 32.25 -15.49 -6.71
CA LEU A 187 32.59 -14.08 -6.69
C LEU A 187 31.93 -13.35 -7.87
N TRP A 188 31.63 -12.07 -7.69
CA TRP A 188 31.03 -11.20 -8.70
C TRP A 188 32.10 -10.57 -9.60
N ASN A 189 31.70 -10.38 -10.86
CA ASN A 189 32.40 -9.56 -11.87
C ASN A 189 31.61 -8.29 -12.23
N MET A 190 30.68 -7.87 -11.37
CA MET A 190 29.78 -6.75 -11.65
C MET A 190 30.46 -5.40 -11.42
N GLN A 191 30.27 -4.45 -12.33
CA GLN A 191 30.83 -3.10 -12.22
C GLN A 191 30.03 -2.16 -11.29
N GLY A 192 28.99 -2.67 -10.63
CA GLY A 192 28.18 -1.91 -9.68
C GLY A 192 26.83 -2.56 -9.43
N GLY A 193 26.13 -2.06 -8.42
CA GLY A 193 24.82 -2.53 -8.02
C GLY A 193 24.17 -1.63 -6.97
N SER A 194 22.87 -1.79 -6.81
CA SER A 194 22.12 -1.22 -5.70
C SER A 194 21.35 -2.33 -5.03
N TRP A 195 21.42 -2.41 -3.72
CA TRP A 195 20.66 -3.37 -2.96
C TRP A 195 19.91 -2.69 -1.82
N LEU A 196 18.65 -3.08 -1.67
CA LEU A 196 17.75 -2.60 -0.65
C LEU A 196 17.25 -3.81 0.14
N ALA A 197 17.59 -3.90 1.42
CA ALA A 197 16.80 -4.70 2.34
C ALA A 197 15.91 -3.82 3.17
N THR A 198 14.73 -4.36 3.42
CA THR A 198 13.85 -3.92 4.49
C THR A 198 13.70 -5.07 5.47
N SER A 199 13.35 -4.78 6.72
CA SER A 199 12.88 -5.81 7.67
C SER A 199 11.67 -6.61 7.13
N GLY A 200 11.03 -6.13 6.06
CA GLY A 200 9.97 -6.84 5.36
C GLY A 200 10.37 -7.61 4.11
N SER A 201 11.67 -7.67 3.78
CA SER A 201 12.12 -8.44 2.62
C SER A 201 11.88 -9.92 2.83
N GLN A 202 11.13 -10.56 1.93
CA GLN A 202 10.88 -12.01 1.97
C GLN A 202 12.18 -12.81 2.03
N SER A 203 13.26 -12.32 1.42
CA SER A 203 14.59 -12.95 1.48
C SER A 203 15.20 -12.95 2.89
N LEU A 204 15.06 -11.87 3.66
CA LEU A 204 15.54 -11.80 5.04
C LEU A 204 14.65 -12.63 5.98
N ARG A 205 13.33 -12.61 5.77
CA ARG A 205 12.40 -13.41 6.59
C ARG A 205 12.55 -14.90 6.35
N ARG A 206 12.63 -15.34 5.10
CA ARG A 206 12.89 -16.76 4.77
C ARG A 206 14.21 -17.20 5.40
N ARG A 207 15.27 -16.37 5.37
CA ARG A 207 16.55 -16.70 6.02
C ARG A 207 16.43 -17.02 7.51
N MET A 208 15.59 -16.29 8.26
CA MET A 208 15.45 -16.49 9.72
C MET A 208 14.47 -17.63 10.06
N ILE A 209 13.35 -17.71 9.32
CA ILE A 209 12.31 -18.74 9.53
C ILE A 209 12.82 -20.15 9.14
N TYR A 210 13.65 -20.26 8.10
CA TYR A 210 14.24 -21.54 7.69
C TYR A 210 15.19 -22.12 8.74
N GLU A 211 15.83 -21.33 9.59
CA GLU A 211 16.72 -21.88 10.62
C GLU A 211 15.92 -22.48 11.79
N GLU A 212 14.89 -21.79 12.27
CA GLU A 212 14.13 -22.21 13.47
C GLU A 212 13.20 -23.41 13.18
N LEU A 213 12.47 -23.39 12.05
CA LEU A 213 11.51 -24.45 11.71
C LEU A 213 12.19 -25.70 11.14
N TYR A 214 13.31 -25.54 10.43
CA TYR A 214 14.04 -26.69 9.89
C TYR A 214 14.69 -27.50 11.01
N GLU A 215 15.26 -26.86 12.05
CA GLU A 215 15.83 -27.58 13.20
C GLU A 215 14.76 -28.34 13.99
N GLU A 216 13.64 -27.71 14.32
CA GLU A 216 12.55 -28.38 15.06
C GLU A 216 11.89 -29.50 14.25
N ALA A 217 11.63 -29.27 12.95
CA ALA A 217 11.03 -30.30 12.09
C ALA A 217 11.99 -31.46 11.83
N TYR A 218 13.29 -31.19 11.69
CA TYR A 218 14.32 -32.20 11.43
C TYR A 218 14.64 -33.03 12.68
N GLU A 219 14.74 -32.43 13.86
CA GLU A 219 14.90 -33.13 15.14
C GLU A 219 13.67 -34.01 15.45
N LYS A 220 12.46 -33.48 15.20
CA LYS A 220 11.21 -34.24 15.39
C LYS A 220 11.07 -35.35 14.37
N TYR A 221 11.47 -35.13 13.12
CA TYR A 221 11.55 -36.15 12.09
C TYR A 221 12.51 -37.27 12.49
N LEU A 222 13.76 -36.96 12.87
CA LEU A 222 14.76 -37.95 13.30
C LEU A 222 14.33 -38.78 14.52
N SER A 223 13.63 -38.16 15.49
CA SER A 223 13.12 -38.88 16.67
C SER A 223 11.96 -39.84 16.38
N ILE A 224 11.16 -39.59 15.34
CA ILE A 224 9.99 -40.42 14.98
C ILE A 224 10.40 -41.68 14.21
N ILE A 225 11.44 -41.62 13.38
CA ILE A 225 11.86 -42.74 12.51
C ILE A 225 12.88 -43.68 13.18
N GLY A 226 13.45 -43.32 14.34
CA GLY A 226 14.35 -44.20 15.11
C GLY A 226 15.65 -44.56 14.37
N ILE A 227 16.09 -43.71 13.44
CA ILE A 227 17.23 -43.94 12.57
C ILE A 227 18.48 -43.28 13.18
N GLU A 228 19.39 -44.08 13.76
CA GLU A 228 20.80 -43.67 13.97
C GLU A 228 21.56 -43.83 12.65
N LEU A 229 21.52 -42.83 11.78
CA LEU A 229 22.39 -42.81 10.60
C LEU A 229 23.71 -42.13 10.94
N TYR A 230 24.80 -42.81 10.58
CA TYR A 230 26.16 -42.27 10.60
C TYR A 230 26.18 -40.91 9.89
N TYR A 231 26.56 -39.88 10.64
CA TYR A 231 26.69 -38.50 10.20
C TYR A 231 27.88 -38.39 9.24
N ASN A 232 27.67 -38.59 7.94
CA ASN A 232 28.63 -38.20 6.91
C ASN A 232 27.90 -37.61 5.68
N SER A 233 28.37 -36.45 5.23
CA SER A 233 27.52 -35.31 4.84
C SER A 233 27.60 -34.94 3.36
N THR A 234 26.87 -35.63 2.47
CA THR A 234 26.88 -35.28 1.03
C THR A 234 25.54 -35.31 0.30
N TYR A 235 24.42 -35.67 0.94
CA TYR A 235 23.13 -35.82 0.27
C TYR A 235 21.98 -35.16 1.04
N SER A 236 20.99 -34.62 0.32
CA SER A 236 19.79 -34.01 0.91
C SER A 236 18.97 -35.00 1.75
N GLY A 237 18.17 -34.51 2.71
CA GLY A 237 17.29 -35.36 3.53
C GLY A 237 16.33 -36.22 2.70
N GLN A 238 15.84 -35.68 1.58
CA GLN A 238 14.96 -36.41 0.65
C GLN A 238 15.71 -37.49 -0.14
N GLU A 239 16.95 -37.23 -0.56
CA GLU A 239 17.82 -38.22 -1.21
C GLU A 239 18.09 -39.42 -0.29
N ARG A 240 18.35 -39.17 1.00
CA ARG A 240 18.65 -40.23 1.98
C ARG A 240 17.47 -41.19 2.17
N VAL A 241 16.24 -40.67 2.19
CA VAL A 241 15.02 -41.47 2.31
C VAL A 241 14.75 -42.29 1.03
N ARG A 242 14.93 -41.68 -0.15
CA ARG A 242 14.75 -42.35 -1.45
C ARG A 242 15.75 -43.51 -1.64
N ARG A 243 16.99 -43.30 -1.20
CA ARG A 243 18.06 -44.29 -1.25
C ARG A 243 17.82 -45.45 -0.29
N TRP A 244 17.42 -45.15 0.94
CA TRP A 244 17.01 -46.16 1.92
C TRP A 244 15.84 -47.03 1.41
N LEU A 245 14.84 -46.43 0.76
CA LEU A 245 13.73 -47.16 0.13
C LEU A 245 14.21 -48.07 -1.00
N TYR A 246 15.07 -47.56 -1.89
CA TYR A 246 15.62 -48.36 -3.00
C TYR A 246 16.43 -49.56 -2.51
N GLU A 247 17.28 -49.36 -1.50
CA GLU A 247 18.04 -50.45 -0.86
C GLU A 247 17.12 -51.49 -0.23
N LYS A 248 16.00 -51.07 0.39
CA LYS A 248 15.02 -52.00 0.95
C LYS A 248 14.28 -52.82 -0.10
N THR A 249 14.02 -52.24 -1.27
CA THR A 249 13.27 -52.91 -2.35
C THR A 249 14.16 -53.81 -3.21
N TYR A 250 15.41 -53.40 -3.48
CA TYR A 250 16.29 -54.06 -4.46
C TYR A 250 17.58 -54.62 -3.87
N GLY A 251 17.85 -54.40 -2.58
CA GLY A 251 18.93 -55.06 -1.81
C GLY A 251 20.36 -54.59 -2.08
N THR A 252 20.62 -53.67 -3.02
CA THR A 252 21.97 -53.15 -3.32
C THR A 252 21.95 -51.69 -3.81
N GLU A 253 23.02 -50.93 -3.52
CA GLU A 253 23.16 -49.51 -3.90
C GLU A 253 23.67 -49.28 -5.33
N GLU A 254 24.30 -50.28 -5.95
CA GLU A 254 25.19 -50.11 -7.11
C GLU A 254 24.52 -49.50 -8.36
N ASN A 255 23.18 -49.57 -8.44
CA ASN A 255 22.41 -49.11 -9.60
C ASN A 255 21.45 -47.96 -9.31
N PHE A 256 21.41 -47.39 -8.09
CA PHE A 256 20.43 -46.35 -7.73
C PHE A 256 20.51 -45.13 -8.65
N THR A 257 21.71 -44.60 -8.87
CA THR A 257 21.95 -43.40 -9.67
C THR A 257 21.68 -43.65 -11.16
N THR A 258 22.01 -44.85 -11.66
CA THR A 258 21.79 -45.24 -13.07
C THR A 258 20.33 -45.52 -13.37
N PHE A 259 19.64 -46.24 -12.48
CA PHE A 259 18.20 -46.48 -12.53
C PHE A 259 17.44 -45.14 -12.58
N TRP A 260 17.82 -44.20 -11.73
CA TRP A 260 17.15 -42.90 -11.64
C TRP A 260 17.49 -41.96 -12.80
N ASN A 261 18.76 -41.89 -13.22
CA ASN A 261 19.19 -41.03 -14.32
C ASN A 261 18.61 -41.46 -15.68
N ASN A 262 18.49 -42.77 -15.94
CA ASN A 262 17.84 -43.28 -17.16
C ASN A 262 16.33 -42.99 -17.17
N TRP A 263 15.71 -42.88 -15.98
CA TRP A 263 14.27 -42.66 -15.83
C TRP A 263 13.89 -41.18 -15.94
N TRP A 264 14.74 -40.26 -15.45
CA TRP A 264 14.50 -38.82 -15.52
C TRP A 264 14.64 -38.23 -16.94
N TYR A 265 15.45 -38.84 -17.81
CA TYR A 265 15.85 -38.25 -19.10
C TYR A 265 15.24 -38.87 -20.38
N GLY A 266 14.35 -39.87 -20.29
CA GLY A 266 13.89 -40.57 -21.51
C GLY A 266 12.41 -40.92 -21.56
N TYR A 267 11.57 -40.04 -22.13
CA TYR A 267 10.28 -40.47 -22.68
C TYR A 267 9.89 -39.74 -23.98
N SER A 268 10.05 -40.44 -25.10
CA SER A 268 9.18 -40.31 -26.27
C SER A 268 8.35 -41.60 -26.38
N ASN A 269 7.07 -41.49 -26.79
CA ASN A 269 6.00 -42.50 -26.76
C ASN A 269 6.27 -43.93 -27.31
N THR A 270 7.47 -44.25 -27.79
CA THR A 270 7.84 -45.56 -28.34
C THR A 270 8.28 -46.60 -27.30
N THR A 271 8.58 -46.21 -26.06
CA THR A 271 9.17 -47.13 -25.04
C THR A 271 8.15 -47.86 -24.16
N LEU A 272 6.84 -47.55 -24.23
CA LEU A 272 5.83 -48.29 -23.47
C LEU A 272 5.63 -49.72 -23.98
N LEU A 273 5.87 -49.96 -25.27
CA LEU A 273 5.88 -51.31 -25.86
C LEU A 273 7.12 -52.12 -25.46
N GLU A 274 8.26 -51.46 -25.25
CA GLU A 274 9.50 -52.12 -24.79
C GLU A 274 9.41 -52.48 -23.30
N LEU A 275 8.83 -51.61 -22.48
CA LEU A 275 8.50 -51.95 -21.09
C LEU A 275 7.46 -53.07 -21.03
N TRP A 276 6.43 -53.07 -21.89
CA TRP A 276 5.47 -54.17 -21.99
C TRP A 276 6.13 -55.51 -22.35
N GLU A 277 7.09 -55.53 -23.28
CA GLU A 277 7.87 -56.73 -23.61
C GLU A 277 8.65 -57.27 -22.39
N GLU A 278 9.13 -56.41 -21.49
CA GLU A 278 9.84 -56.83 -20.26
C GLU A 278 8.92 -57.38 -19.16
N VAL A 279 7.65 -56.93 -19.08
CA VAL A 279 6.74 -57.32 -17.98
C VAL A 279 5.60 -58.26 -18.40
N LYS A 280 5.38 -58.52 -19.71
CA LYS A 280 4.27 -59.36 -20.20
C LYS A 280 4.25 -60.79 -19.65
N ASP A 281 5.41 -61.33 -19.31
CA ASP A 281 5.54 -62.70 -18.78
C ASP A 281 5.21 -62.81 -17.28
N THR A 282 4.90 -61.69 -16.61
CA THR A 282 4.51 -61.67 -15.18
C THR A 282 3.04 -62.04 -14.93
N GLY A 283 2.26 -62.26 -16.00
CA GLY A 283 0.85 -62.70 -15.91
C GLY A 283 -0.15 -61.62 -15.52
N ILE A 284 0.26 -60.35 -15.48
CA ILE A 284 -0.59 -59.21 -15.11
C ILE A 284 -1.19 -58.60 -16.39
N ASP A 285 -2.52 -58.65 -16.51
CA ASP A 285 -3.27 -57.99 -17.59
C ASP A 285 -3.29 -56.48 -17.37
N PHE A 286 -2.31 -55.82 -17.97
CA PHE A 286 -2.00 -54.40 -17.79
C PHE A 286 -3.08 -53.49 -18.37
N GLU A 287 -3.79 -53.93 -19.39
CA GLU A 287 -4.88 -53.17 -20.01
C GLU A 287 -6.12 -53.17 -19.11
N THR A 288 -6.39 -54.29 -18.43
CA THR A 288 -7.46 -54.41 -17.42
C THR A 288 -7.12 -53.67 -16.11
N PHE A 289 -5.86 -53.72 -15.66
CA PHE A 289 -5.39 -52.99 -14.47
C PHE A 289 -5.45 -51.47 -14.67
N TYR A 290 -4.96 -50.97 -15.82
CA TYR A 290 -4.97 -49.54 -16.13
C TYR A 290 -6.39 -48.98 -16.20
N ASN A 291 -7.32 -49.68 -16.86
CA ASN A 291 -8.69 -49.19 -17.05
C ASN A 291 -9.56 -49.23 -15.79
N ASN A 292 -9.36 -50.20 -14.89
CA ASN A 292 -10.15 -50.30 -13.66
C ASN A 292 -9.67 -49.33 -12.58
N THR A 293 -8.35 -49.22 -12.37
CA THR A 293 -7.80 -48.32 -11.34
C THR A 293 -7.91 -46.85 -11.74
N TYR A 294 -7.81 -46.52 -13.03
CA TYR A 294 -7.95 -45.14 -13.51
C TYR A 294 -9.36 -44.58 -13.28
N ASN A 295 -10.41 -45.38 -13.48
CA ASN A 295 -11.78 -44.88 -13.43
C ASN A 295 -12.37 -44.84 -12.01
N GLU A 296 -12.06 -45.79 -11.15
CA GLU A 296 -12.62 -45.85 -9.79
C GLU A 296 -11.97 -44.86 -8.81
N GLU A 297 -10.64 -44.69 -8.87
CA GLU A 297 -9.93 -43.73 -8.02
C GLU A 297 -10.16 -42.29 -8.48
N PHE A 298 -10.25 -42.05 -9.80
CA PHE A 298 -10.51 -40.70 -10.33
C PHE A 298 -11.92 -40.21 -9.97
N GLN A 299 -12.93 -41.08 -9.93
CA GLN A 299 -14.26 -40.70 -9.45
C GLN A 299 -14.28 -40.40 -7.94
N ARG A 300 -13.60 -41.21 -7.11
CA ARG A 300 -13.50 -40.95 -5.66
C ARG A 300 -12.79 -39.63 -5.35
N ILE A 301 -11.75 -39.28 -6.10
CA ILE A 301 -11.01 -38.03 -5.91
C ILE A 301 -11.87 -36.82 -6.30
N ASN A 302 -12.66 -36.92 -7.37
CA ASN A 302 -13.57 -35.85 -7.80
C ASN A 302 -14.71 -35.60 -6.80
N GLU A 303 -15.21 -36.65 -6.15
CA GLU A 303 -16.22 -36.53 -5.08
C GLU A 303 -15.66 -35.92 -3.80
N THR A 304 -14.38 -36.17 -3.50
CA THR A 304 -13.74 -35.71 -2.26
C THR A 304 -13.20 -34.28 -2.38
N TRP A 305 -12.81 -33.82 -3.58
CA TRP A 305 -12.21 -32.50 -3.81
C TRP A 305 -12.68 -31.86 -5.14
N PRO A 306 -13.89 -31.27 -5.20
CA PRO A 306 -14.51 -30.83 -6.46
C PRO A 306 -13.89 -29.58 -7.13
N ASN A 307 -12.88 -28.95 -6.52
CA ASN A 307 -12.33 -27.65 -6.96
C ASN A 307 -10.85 -27.69 -7.39
N LEU A 308 -10.30 -28.86 -7.71
CA LEU A 308 -8.93 -28.94 -8.25
C LEU A 308 -8.86 -28.29 -9.64
N PRO A 309 -7.98 -27.28 -9.87
CA PRO A 309 -7.85 -26.65 -11.16
C PRO A 309 -7.25 -27.61 -12.19
N HIS A 310 -7.99 -27.86 -13.28
CA HIS A 310 -7.71 -28.94 -14.24
C HIS A 310 -6.48 -28.78 -15.16
N LYS A 311 -5.55 -27.84 -14.93
CA LYS A 311 -4.39 -27.66 -15.84
C LYS A 311 -3.17 -27.06 -15.12
N SER A 312 -2.36 -27.90 -14.48
CA SER A 312 -0.94 -27.61 -14.17
C SER A 312 -0.13 -28.91 -14.17
N ASP A 313 1.19 -28.80 -14.39
CA ASP A 313 2.16 -29.92 -14.38
C ASP A 313 2.14 -30.77 -13.08
N GLU A 314 1.54 -30.24 -12.01
CA GLU A 314 1.30 -30.94 -10.74
C GLU A 314 0.40 -32.19 -10.89
N ASN A 315 -0.50 -32.21 -11.89
CA ASN A 315 -1.35 -33.36 -12.16
C ASN A 315 -0.55 -34.57 -12.66
N VAL A 316 0.60 -34.35 -13.30
CA VAL A 316 1.49 -35.43 -13.76
C VAL A 316 2.15 -36.08 -12.54
N THR A 317 2.74 -35.29 -11.64
CA THR A 317 3.37 -35.79 -10.41
C THR A 317 2.36 -36.45 -9.45
N PHE A 318 1.11 -35.96 -9.43
CA PHE A 318 -0.01 -36.56 -8.70
C PHE A 318 -0.42 -37.91 -9.28
N PHE A 319 -0.38 -38.08 -10.61
CA PHE A 319 -0.66 -39.35 -11.29
C PHE A 319 0.38 -40.44 -10.97
N TRP A 320 1.66 -40.08 -10.96
CA TRP A 320 2.76 -41.04 -10.81
C TRP A 320 2.96 -41.54 -9.37
N ASN A 321 2.75 -40.69 -8.36
CA ASN A 321 2.83 -41.11 -6.95
C ASN A 321 1.72 -42.12 -6.58
N ASN A 322 0.55 -42.02 -7.22
CA ASN A 322 -0.54 -42.97 -7.01
C ASN A 322 -0.34 -44.31 -7.75
N TRP A 323 0.50 -44.34 -8.78
CA TRP A 323 0.82 -45.55 -9.54
C TRP A 323 1.73 -46.51 -8.74
N TRP A 324 2.79 -45.97 -8.12
CA TRP A 324 3.63 -46.73 -7.18
C TRP A 324 2.89 -47.13 -5.91
N TYR A 325 1.96 -46.29 -5.45
CA TYR A 325 1.07 -46.63 -4.33
C TYR A 325 0.20 -47.87 -4.63
N GLY A 326 -0.41 -47.93 -5.83
CA GLY A 326 -1.15 -49.12 -6.27
C GLY A 326 -0.29 -50.37 -6.31
N TYR A 327 0.96 -50.25 -6.80
CA TYR A 327 1.94 -51.33 -6.87
C TYR A 327 2.43 -51.81 -5.48
N TRP A 328 2.71 -50.91 -4.53
CA TRP A 328 3.25 -51.26 -3.22
C TRP A 328 2.20 -51.76 -2.23
N ASN A 329 0.97 -51.25 -2.33
CA ASN A 329 -0.15 -51.75 -1.54
C ASN A 329 -0.56 -53.17 -1.99
N THR A 330 -0.49 -53.46 -3.30
CA THR A 330 -0.78 -54.81 -3.84
C THR A 330 0.35 -55.82 -3.61
N THR A 331 1.61 -55.39 -3.58
CA THR A 331 2.78 -56.26 -3.30
C THR A 331 3.07 -56.44 -1.81
N GLY A 332 2.42 -55.67 -0.92
CA GLY A 332 2.59 -55.78 0.53
C GLY A 332 3.91 -55.23 1.06
N ILE A 333 4.66 -54.48 0.23
CA ILE A 333 5.98 -53.92 0.56
C ILE A 333 5.87 -52.76 1.55
N ALA A 334 4.79 -51.98 1.50
CA ALA A 334 4.46 -50.95 2.49
C ALA A 334 2.96 -50.63 2.47
N LYS A 335 2.33 -50.42 3.63
CA LYS A 335 0.89 -50.20 3.77
C LYS A 335 0.55 -48.71 3.91
N TRP A 336 -0.71 -48.35 3.64
CA TRP A 336 -1.16 -46.95 3.75
C TRP A 336 -0.98 -46.36 5.15
N GLU A 337 -1.05 -47.20 6.19
CA GLU A 337 -0.78 -46.79 7.56
C GLU A 337 0.68 -46.33 7.78
N ASP A 338 1.64 -46.86 7.01
CA ASP A 338 3.07 -46.51 7.09
C ASP A 338 3.36 -45.15 6.42
N PHE A 339 2.53 -44.74 5.45
CA PHE A 339 2.64 -43.45 4.73
C PHE A 339 1.71 -42.35 5.27
N LYS A 340 0.78 -42.70 6.17
CA LYS A 340 -0.12 -41.73 6.82
C LYS A 340 0.66 -40.62 7.54
N ILE A 341 1.84 -40.97 8.07
CA ILE A 341 2.78 -40.06 8.75
C ILE A 341 3.54 -39.15 7.75
N ILE A 342 3.51 -39.42 6.44
CA ILE A 342 4.22 -38.66 5.39
C ILE A 342 3.28 -37.69 4.65
N TYR A 343 1.97 -38.01 4.60
CA TYR A 343 0.96 -37.13 4.01
C TYR A 343 0.53 -35.98 4.95
N GLU A 344 0.52 -36.20 6.27
CA GLU A 344 0.32 -35.13 7.26
C GLU A 344 1.42 -34.04 7.22
N PRO A 345 2.71 -34.34 6.98
CA PRO A 345 3.77 -33.37 6.72
C PRO A 345 3.53 -32.48 5.50
N ARG A 346 2.95 -32.99 4.39
CA ARG A 346 2.57 -32.14 3.26
C ARG A 346 1.35 -31.27 3.56
N ALA A 347 0.43 -31.75 4.39
CA ALA A 347 -0.64 -30.92 4.94
C ALA A 347 -0.07 -29.87 5.90
N ALA A 348 1.01 -30.18 6.63
CA ALA A 348 1.77 -29.21 7.41
C ALA A 348 2.47 -28.20 6.49
N GLU A 349 3.06 -28.61 5.37
CA GLU A 349 3.71 -27.76 4.36
C GLU A 349 2.69 -26.84 3.63
N GLN A 350 1.46 -27.32 3.38
CA GLN A 350 0.35 -26.50 2.87
C GLN A 350 -0.28 -25.61 3.95
N ALA A 351 -0.36 -26.08 5.19
CA ALA A 351 -0.73 -25.27 6.35
C ALA A 351 0.35 -24.25 6.67
N GLU A 352 1.61 -24.51 6.33
CA GLU A 352 2.79 -23.67 6.46
C GLU A 352 2.84 -22.67 5.31
N LEU A 353 2.49 -23.02 4.07
CA LEU A 353 2.27 -22.04 2.99
C LEU A 353 1.09 -21.11 3.29
N LYS A 354 0.00 -21.64 3.86
CA LYS A 354 -1.14 -20.83 4.33
C LYS A 354 -0.80 -20.00 5.56
N ALA A 355 -0.08 -20.56 6.54
CA ALA A 355 0.36 -19.85 7.73
C ALA A 355 1.46 -18.85 7.41
N THR A 356 2.30 -19.08 6.41
CA THR A 356 3.32 -18.16 5.89
C THR A 356 2.66 -17.06 5.06
N ALA A 357 1.60 -17.35 4.30
CA ALA A 357 0.80 -16.31 3.63
C ALA A 357 -0.03 -15.49 4.63
N GLU A 358 -0.61 -16.12 5.66
CA GLU A 358 -1.33 -15.43 6.74
C GLU A 358 -0.36 -14.68 7.68
N ALA A 359 0.85 -15.20 7.92
CA ALA A 359 1.92 -14.55 8.65
C ALA A 359 2.52 -13.42 7.84
N ASP A 360 2.79 -13.55 6.54
CA ASP A 360 3.26 -12.43 5.69
C ASP A 360 2.27 -11.25 5.69
N SER A 361 0.97 -11.54 5.85
CA SER A 361 -0.07 -10.52 6.02
C SER A 361 -0.11 -9.88 7.43
N LYS A 362 0.45 -10.55 8.46
CA LYS A 362 0.40 -10.14 9.88
C LYS A 362 1.76 -9.79 10.50
N SER A 363 2.90 -10.19 9.93
CA SER A 363 4.25 -10.17 10.54
C SER A 363 5.21 -9.28 9.75
N ARG A 364 4.90 -7.98 9.68
CA ARG A 364 5.82 -7.04 9.03
C ARG A 364 7.21 -6.91 9.70
N ASP A 365 7.35 -7.42 10.93
CA ASP A 365 8.29 -6.92 11.94
C ASP A 365 9.38 -7.91 12.43
N PHE A 366 9.41 -9.16 11.95
CA PHE A 366 10.26 -10.22 12.54
C PHE A 366 11.77 -9.85 12.66
N PRO A 367 12.46 -9.38 11.59
CA PRO A 367 13.90 -9.13 11.67
C PRO A 367 14.27 -7.91 12.50
N ALA A 368 13.41 -6.89 12.57
CA ALA A 368 13.68 -5.70 13.39
C ALA A 368 13.54 -6.02 14.88
N GLN A 369 12.60 -6.90 15.21
CA GLN A 369 12.36 -7.31 16.58
C GLN A 369 13.49 -8.15 17.17
N GLU A 370 14.14 -8.94 16.33
CA GLU A 370 15.25 -9.79 16.72
C GLU A 370 16.59 -9.04 16.75
N ILE A 371 16.94 -8.38 15.63
CA ILE A 371 18.23 -7.70 15.47
C ILE A 371 18.36 -6.52 16.44
N LEU A 372 17.32 -5.69 16.56
CA LEU A 372 17.33 -4.48 17.40
C LEU A 372 16.60 -4.69 18.74
N SER A 373 16.66 -5.92 19.26
CA SER A 373 16.03 -6.34 20.53
C SER A 373 16.68 -5.71 21.77
N THR A 374 17.99 -5.45 21.74
CA THR A 374 18.76 -5.01 22.90
C THR A 374 19.23 -3.56 22.78
N LYS A 375 19.29 -2.86 23.91
CA LYS A 375 19.85 -1.50 23.99
C LYS A 375 21.37 -1.62 24.10
N GLY A 376 22.12 -0.91 23.25
CA GLY A 376 23.58 -0.92 23.30
C GLY A 376 24.26 -0.51 22.00
N MET A 377 25.54 -0.82 21.91
CA MET A 377 26.37 -0.53 20.75
C MET A 377 26.22 -1.60 19.68
N TYR A 378 25.75 -1.19 18.51
CA TYR A 378 25.66 -2.00 17.31
C TYR A 378 26.83 -1.71 16.38
N THR A 379 27.30 -2.73 15.67
CA THR A 379 28.37 -2.59 14.67
C THR A 379 27.89 -3.14 13.33
N ILE A 380 27.84 -2.29 12.30
CA ILE A 380 27.59 -2.73 10.93
C ILE A 380 28.95 -2.98 10.28
N LYS A 381 29.20 -4.21 9.84
CA LYS A 381 30.44 -4.64 9.18
C LYS A 381 30.20 -4.84 7.69
N LEU A 382 31.06 -4.28 6.85
CA LEU A 382 31.18 -4.57 5.43
C LEU A 382 32.40 -5.47 5.21
N PHE A 383 32.17 -6.64 4.67
CA PHE A 383 33.19 -7.56 4.21
C PHE A 383 33.36 -7.41 2.70
N LEU A 384 34.56 -7.04 2.29
CA LEU A 384 34.99 -7.06 0.90
C LEU A 384 35.89 -8.30 0.70
N ILE A 385 35.34 -9.31 0.05
CA ILE A 385 36.04 -10.55 -0.27
C ILE A 385 36.55 -10.42 -1.70
N VAL A 386 37.86 -10.50 -1.92
CA VAL A 386 38.47 -10.38 -3.26
C VAL A 386 39.36 -11.57 -3.56
N LYS A 387 39.48 -11.88 -4.85
CA LYS A 387 40.45 -12.85 -5.36
C LYS A 387 41.18 -12.23 -6.56
N PRO A 388 42.44 -11.81 -6.41
CA PRO A 388 43.24 -11.30 -7.51
C PRO A 388 43.68 -12.44 -8.43
N ASN A 389 43.48 -12.29 -9.74
CA ASN A 389 43.86 -13.29 -10.74
C ASN A 389 45.23 -13.01 -11.39
N SER A 390 45.87 -11.87 -11.09
CA SER A 390 47.19 -11.47 -11.61
C SER A 390 47.83 -10.37 -10.76
N GLU A 391 49.15 -10.16 -10.88
CA GLU A 391 49.87 -9.03 -10.24
C GLU A 391 49.32 -7.65 -10.62
N ASN A 392 48.83 -7.49 -11.85
CA ASN A 392 48.25 -6.23 -12.34
C ASN A 392 46.77 -6.05 -11.97
N ALA A 393 46.27 -6.83 -11.00
CA ALA A 393 44.88 -6.75 -10.60
C ALA A 393 44.60 -5.45 -9.84
N SER A 394 43.46 -4.82 -10.10
CA SER A 394 43.04 -3.66 -9.34
C SER A 394 41.52 -3.64 -9.22
N LEU A 395 41.04 -3.31 -8.03
CA LEU A 395 39.63 -3.05 -7.75
C LEU A 395 39.52 -1.64 -7.23
N THR A 396 38.58 -0.87 -7.77
CA THR A 396 38.17 0.41 -7.21
C THR A 396 36.69 0.35 -6.90
N LEU A 397 36.34 0.32 -5.63
CA LEU A 397 34.98 0.30 -5.13
C LEU A 397 34.62 1.70 -4.61
N LYS A 398 33.56 2.30 -5.14
CA LYS A 398 32.98 3.54 -4.64
C LYS A 398 31.62 3.23 -4.02
N ILE A 399 31.47 3.55 -2.74
CA ILE A 399 30.18 3.47 -2.04
C ILE A 399 29.48 4.82 -2.20
N ASP A 400 28.23 4.81 -2.63
CA ASP A 400 27.46 6.04 -2.81
C ASP A 400 27.13 6.64 -1.44
N GLU A 401 27.18 7.98 -1.33
CA GLU A 401 26.83 8.73 -0.12
C GLU A 401 25.39 8.47 0.36
N ASN A 402 24.49 8.02 -0.54
CA ASN A 402 23.13 7.66 -0.18
C ASN A 402 23.02 6.28 0.50
N SER A 403 24.12 5.53 0.62
CA SER A 403 24.14 4.25 1.34
C SER A 403 23.95 4.46 2.83
N ARG A 404 22.89 3.88 3.39
CA ARG A 404 22.42 4.19 4.74
C ARG A 404 21.68 3.03 5.39
N PHE A 405 21.78 2.96 6.70
CA PHE A 405 20.95 2.13 7.56
C PHE A 405 19.92 3.04 8.25
N ILE A 406 18.63 2.83 7.98
CA ILE A 406 17.51 3.60 8.52
C ILE A 406 16.76 2.74 9.52
N ILE A 407 16.65 3.21 10.74
CA ILE A 407 15.70 2.68 11.72
C ILE A 407 14.45 3.54 11.62
N TRP A 408 13.34 2.94 11.19
CA TRP A 408 12.09 3.67 11.01
C TRP A 408 11.44 3.93 12.38
N GLY A 409 11.26 5.20 12.72
CA GLY A 409 10.78 5.59 14.03
C GLY A 409 9.33 5.19 14.29
N SER A 410 9.04 4.79 15.53
CA SER A 410 7.66 4.57 16.00
C SER A 410 6.97 5.84 16.48
N ARG A 411 7.69 6.96 16.49
CA ARG A 411 7.15 8.32 16.70
C ARG A 411 7.68 9.28 15.64
N PHE A 412 6.83 10.19 15.16
CA PHE A 412 7.18 11.14 14.12
C PHE A 412 6.21 12.33 14.04
N GLY A 413 6.73 13.52 13.72
CA GLY A 413 5.93 14.65 13.25
C GLY A 413 4.82 15.15 14.21
N LEU A 414 3.96 16.04 13.71
CA LEU A 414 2.87 16.62 14.50
C LEU A 414 1.67 15.69 14.68
N LEU A 415 1.36 14.89 13.67
CA LEU A 415 0.21 13.98 13.66
C LEU A 415 0.61 12.51 13.47
N GLY A 416 1.89 12.16 13.55
CA GLY A 416 2.33 10.80 13.28
C GLY A 416 2.36 10.48 11.79
N THR A 417 2.32 9.18 11.49
CA THR A 417 2.30 8.68 10.12
C THR A 417 1.08 7.82 9.79
N ASP A 418 0.82 7.73 8.49
CA ASP A 418 -0.22 6.86 7.93
C ASP A 418 0.24 5.38 7.86
N SER A 419 -0.57 4.56 7.19
CA SER A 419 -0.33 3.14 6.97
C SER A 419 0.80 2.81 5.99
N TYR A 420 1.41 3.82 5.35
CA TYR A 420 2.61 3.70 4.53
C TYR A 420 3.84 4.36 5.18
N GLY A 421 3.70 4.89 6.40
CA GLY A 421 4.76 5.63 7.08
C GLY A 421 5.00 7.03 6.50
N LYS A 422 4.02 7.61 5.78
CA LYS A 422 4.05 9.00 5.28
C LYS A 422 3.49 9.96 6.33
N ASP A 423 3.90 11.22 6.27
CA ASP A 423 3.46 12.25 7.21
C ASP A 423 1.96 12.57 7.08
N THR A 424 1.18 12.27 8.12
CA THR A 424 -0.27 12.50 8.15
C THR A 424 -0.62 14.00 8.18
N PHE A 425 0.24 14.82 8.78
CA PHE A 425 0.00 16.26 8.87
C PHE A 425 0.02 16.93 7.49
N SER A 426 1.01 16.61 6.66
CA SER A 426 1.08 17.09 5.27
C SER A 426 -0.18 16.71 4.49
N GLN A 427 -0.64 15.46 4.60
CA GLN A 427 -1.87 15.02 3.94
C GLN A 427 -3.11 15.79 4.41
N LEU A 428 -3.23 16.03 5.72
CA LEU A 428 -4.34 16.80 6.29
C LEU A 428 -4.37 18.23 5.75
N VAL A 429 -3.21 18.88 5.69
CA VAL A 429 -3.05 20.25 5.17
C VAL A 429 -3.44 20.32 3.69
N TYR A 430 -2.95 19.41 2.86
CA TYR A 430 -3.33 19.36 1.45
C TYR A 430 -4.81 18.99 1.22
N GLY A 431 -5.38 18.16 2.08
CA GLY A 431 -6.80 17.81 2.05
C GLY A 431 -7.72 19.02 2.20
N SER A 432 -7.30 20.04 2.97
CA SER A 432 -8.05 21.30 3.07
C SER A 432 -8.26 21.99 1.71
N ARG A 433 -7.23 21.99 0.87
CA ARG A 433 -7.25 22.58 -0.47
C ARG A 433 -8.24 21.86 -1.37
N ILE A 434 -8.18 20.52 -1.39
CA ILE A 434 -9.07 19.72 -2.24
C ILE A 434 -10.52 19.81 -1.77
N SER A 435 -10.79 19.67 -0.47
CA SER A 435 -12.16 19.75 0.05
C SER A 435 -12.80 21.13 -0.17
N LEU A 436 -12.04 22.23 -0.03
CA LEU A 436 -12.53 23.58 -0.37
C LEU A 436 -12.85 23.72 -1.86
N ILE A 437 -11.99 23.22 -2.75
CA ILE A 437 -12.20 23.24 -4.20
C ILE A 437 -13.46 22.46 -4.55
N VAL A 438 -13.59 21.22 -4.07
CA VAL A 438 -14.72 20.34 -4.36
C VAL A 438 -16.02 20.96 -3.87
N GLY A 439 -16.06 21.33 -2.59
CA GLY A 439 -17.25 21.90 -1.97
C GLY A 439 -17.71 23.18 -2.68
N SER A 440 -16.78 24.10 -2.93
CA SER A 440 -17.10 25.41 -3.52
C SER A 440 -17.49 25.31 -5.00
N LEU A 441 -16.74 24.56 -5.81
CA LEU A 441 -17.04 24.44 -7.24
C LEU A 441 -18.35 23.71 -7.48
N ALA A 442 -18.60 22.60 -6.77
CA ALA A 442 -19.84 21.85 -6.92
C ALA A 442 -21.06 22.70 -6.50
N ALA A 443 -20.93 23.48 -5.42
CA ALA A 443 -21.97 24.38 -4.97
C ALA A 443 -22.24 25.53 -5.97
N VAL A 444 -21.19 26.14 -6.53
CA VAL A 444 -21.34 27.23 -7.51
C VAL A 444 -22.03 26.72 -8.78
N ILE A 445 -21.59 25.58 -9.31
CA ILE A 445 -22.16 25.01 -10.55
C ILE A 445 -23.61 24.57 -10.30
N SER A 446 -23.87 23.81 -9.23
CA SER A 446 -25.24 23.34 -8.91
C SER A 446 -26.19 24.51 -8.66
N THR A 447 -25.74 25.55 -7.97
CA THR A 447 -26.56 26.76 -7.73
C THR A 447 -26.86 27.49 -9.03
N THR A 448 -25.85 27.61 -9.91
CA THR A 448 -26.02 28.27 -11.21
C THR A 448 -27.04 27.54 -12.08
N LEU A 449 -26.95 26.20 -12.15
CA LEU A 449 -27.94 25.37 -12.83
C LEU A 449 -29.32 25.50 -12.19
N GLY A 450 -29.40 25.47 -10.86
CA GLY A 450 -30.66 25.58 -10.12
C GLY A 450 -31.36 26.93 -10.36
N LEU A 451 -30.59 28.02 -10.33
CA LEU A 451 -31.08 29.36 -10.64
C LEU A 451 -31.54 29.46 -12.10
N PHE A 452 -30.75 28.95 -13.05
CA PHE A 452 -31.08 28.99 -14.47
C PHE A 452 -32.38 28.23 -14.77
N PHE A 453 -32.45 26.96 -14.38
CA PHE A 453 -33.63 26.12 -14.65
C PHE A 453 -34.85 26.56 -13.85
N GLY A 454 -34.69 26.98 -12.60
CA GLY A 454 -35.80 27.47 -11.79
C GLY A 454 -36.41 28.78 -12.30
N VAL A 455 -35.58 29.71 -12.78
CA VAL A 455 -36.06 30.95 -13.41
C VAL A 455 -36.70 30.68 -14.75
N ALA A 456 -36.09 29.84 -15.58
CA ALA A 456 -36.64 29.46 -16.89
C ALA A 456 -38.01 28.81 -16.74
N SER A 457 -38.13 27.82 -15.85
CA SER A 457 -39.36 27.07 -15.64
C SER A 457 -40.46 27.95 -15.02
N GLY A 458 -40.12 28.75 -14.00
CA GLY A 458 -41.08 29.63 -13.32
C GLY A 458 -41.56 30.81 -14.15
N TYR A 459 -40.72 31.35 -15.04
CA TYR A 459 -41.10 32.49 -15.87
C TYR A 459 -41.83 32.08 -17.15
N LEU A 460 -41.27 31.13 -17.91
CA LEU A 460 -41.79 30.73 -19.22
C LEU A 460 -43.08 29.90 -19.11
N GLY A 461 -43.20 29.07 -18.08
CA GLY A 461 -44.38 28.23 -17.87
C GLY A 461 -44.58 27.16 -18.97
N GLY A 462 -45.78 26.58 -18.99
CA GLY A 462 -46.20 25.62 -20.02
C GLY A 462 -45.28 24.40 -20.13
N ILE A 463 -44.95 24.00 -21.37
CA ILE A 463 -44.16 22.80 -21.67
C ILE A 463 -42.75 22.87 -21.06
N ILE A 464 -42.11 24.04 -21.04
CA ILE A 464 -40.75 24.18 -20.47
C ILE A 464 -40.78 23.88 -18.97
N ASP A 465 -41.80 24.37 -18.28
CA ASP A 465 -41.97 24.11 -16.86
C ASP A 465 -42.25 22.63 -16.59
N GLU A 466 -43.17 22.04 -17.36
CA GLU A 466 -43.54 20.64 -17.21
C GLU A 466 -42.37 19.68 -17.47
N ILE A 467 -41.61 19.86 -18.56
CA ILE A 467 -40.44 19.04 -18.87
C ILE A 467 -39.35 19.22 -17.81
N THR A 468 -39.02 20.47 -17.46
CA THR A 468 -37.95 20.75 -16.48
C THR A 468 -38.31 20.14 -15.12
N MET A 469 -39.55 20.32 -14.66
CA MET A 469 -40.00 19.74 -13.39
C MET A 469 -40.07 18.22 -13.45
N ARG A 470 -40.45 17.61 -14.58
CA ARG A 470 -40.42 16.16 -14.72
C ARG A 470 -38.99 15.60 -14.63
N ILE A 471 -38.01 16.25 -15.26
CA ILE A 471 -36.60 15.88 -15.12
C ILE A 471 -36.14 15.99 -13.66
N VAL A 472 -36.48 17.11 -13.00
CA VAL A 472 -36.18 17.33 -11.59
C VAL A 472 -36.80 16.25 -10.70
N ASP A 473 -38.06 15.89 -10.94
CA ASP A 473 -38.77 14.83 -10.23
C ASP A 473 -38.07 13.48 -10.39
N ILE A 474 -37.66 13.13 -11.62
CA ILE A 474 -36.92 11.90 -11.90
C ILE A 474 -35.58 11.90 -11.14
N LEU A 475 -34.80 12.97 -11.23
CA LEU A 475 -33.49 13.07 -10.59
C LEU A 475 -33.59 12.99 -9.06
N LEU A 476 -34.66 13.53 -8.46
CA LEU A 476 -34.89 13.47 -7.02
C LEU A 476 -35.30 12.09 -6.49
N CYS A 477 -35.86 11.25 -7.35
CA CYS A 477 -36.18 9.86 -7.01
C CYS A 477 -34.95 8.95 -7.08
N LEU A 478 -33.85 9.38 -7.70
CA LEU A 478 -32.64 8.58 -7.82
C LEU A 478 -31.84 8.61 -6.50
N PRO A 479 -31.31 7.46 -6.05
CA PRO A 479 -30.39 7.43 -4.93
C PRO A 479 -29.03 7.95 -5.41
N VAL A 480 -28.75 9.23 -5.14
CA VAL A 480 -27.58 9.94 -5.67
C VAL A 480 -26.27 9.22 -5.33
N LEU A 481 -26.06 8.80 -4.08
CA LEU A 481 -24.82 8.15 -3.67
C LEU A 481 -24.56 6.83 -4.43
N PRO A 482 -25.49 5.85 -4.50
CA PRO A 482 -25.34 4.68 -5.39
C PRO A 482 -25.03 5.01 -6.85
N LEU A 483 -25.65 6.05 -7.41
CA LEU A 483 -25.39 6.46 -8.79
C LEU A 483 -23.97 7.02 -8.96
N LEU A 484 -23.50 7.83 -8.00
CA LEU A 484 -22.13 8.33 -7.99
C LEU A 484 -21.11 7.19 -7.87
N LEU A 485 -21.39 6.19 -7.03
CA LEU A 485 -20.56 4.99 -6.90
C LEU A 485 -20.48 4.22 -8.22
N ALA A 486 -21.63 3.95 -8.86
CA ALA A 486 -21.67 3.22 -10.13
C ALA A 486 -20.90 3.95 -11.25
N LEU A 487 -21.07 5.28 -11.34
CA LEU A 487 -20.35 6.08 -12.34
C LEU A 487 -18.85 6.14 -12.06
N SER A 488 -18.46 6.27 -10.79
CA SER A 488 -17.05 6.32 -10.39
C SER A 488 -16.35 4.96 -10.43
N ALA A 489 -17.12 3.87 -10.40
CA ALA A 489 -16.61 2.51 -10.65
C ALA A 489 -16.28 2.29 -12.13
N TYR A 490 -17.09 2.85 -13.02
CA TYR A 490 -16.95 2.68 -14.47
C TYR A 490 -15.91 3.63 -15.07
N TYR A 491 -15.89 4.89 -14.63
CA TYR A 491 -14.94 5.91 -15.09
C TYR A 491 -13.79 6.06 -14.10
N LYS A 492 -12.56 6.30 -14.57
CA LYS A 492 -11.43 6.62 -13.69
C LYS A 492 -11.72 7.93 -12.94
N PRO A 493 -11.95 7.91 -11.62
CA PRO A 493 -12.36 9.10 -10.89
C PRO A 493 -11.19 10.08 -10.81
N ASN A 494 -11.48 11.34 -11.12
CA ASN A 494 -10.63 12.47 -10.75
C ASN A 494 -11.47 13.49 -9.97
N VAL A 495 -10.80 14.39 -9.23
CA VAL A 495 -11.49 15.41 -8.42
C VAL A 495 -12.53 16.20 -9.22
N TYR A 496 -12.21 16.62 -10.45
CA TYR A 496 -13.11 17.43 -11.28
C TYR A 496 -14.34 16.67 -11.80
N PHE A 497 -14.19 15.37 -12.07
CA PHE A 497 -15.27 14.48 -12.47
C PHE A 497 -16.24 14.31 -11.32
N ILE A 498 -15.74 14.10 -10.10
CA ILE A 498 -16.57 14.01 -8.88
C ILE A 498 -17.33 15.33 -8.67
N VAL A 499 -16.66 16.48 -8.82
CA VAL A 499 -17.30 17.81 -8.75
C VAL A 499 -18.44 17.96 -9.77
N LEU A 500 -18.20 17.54 -11.01
CA LEU A 500 -19.20 17.60 -12.08
C LEU A 500 -20.42 16.74 -11.74
N LEU A 501 -20.21 15.51 -11.26
CA LEU A 501 -21.30 14.62 -10.89
C LEU A 501 -22.12 15.21 -9.72
N ILE A 502 -21.45 15.67 -8.64
CA ILE A 502 -22.14 16.31 -7.51
C ILE A 502 -22.94 17.52 -8.00
N ALA A 503 -22.40 18.32 -8.91
CA ALA A 503 -23.09 19.49 -9.45
C ALA A 503 -24.34 19.13 -10.28
N ILE A 504 -24.24 18.12 -11.15
CA ILE A 504 -25.34 17.64 -12.01
C ILE A 504 -26.49 17.05 -11.19
N PHE A 505 -26.20 16.42 -10.04
CA PHE A 505 -27.25 15.85 -9.19
C PHE A 505 -27.68 16.79 -8.03
N GLY A 506 -26.96 17.90 -7.81
CA GLY A 506 -27.21 18.83 -6.70
C GLY A 506 -28.15 20.00 -7.00
N TRP A 507 -28.47 20.31 -8.26
CA TRP A 507 -29.21 21.54 -8.62
C TRP A 507 -30.74 21.45 -8.49
N GLN A 508 -31.28 20.24 -8.46
CA GLN A 508 -32.72 19.94 -8.51
C GLN A 508 -33.54 20.61 -7.38
N GLY A 509 -32.97 20.71 -6.17
CA GLY A 509 -33.72 21.20 -5.01
C GLY A 509 -33.88 22.70 -5.09
N LEU A 510 -32.79 23.40 -5.44
CA LEU A 510 -32.79 24.83 -5.63
C LEU A 510 -33.69 25.25 -6.80
N SER A 511 -33.70 24.50 -7.91
CA SER A 511 -34.53 24.87 -9.06
C SER A 511 -36.03 24.92 -8.71
N ARG A 512 -36.53 23.97 -7.90
CA ARG A 512 -37.91 24.00 -7.39
C ARG A 512 -38.17 25.21 -6.49
N VAL A 513 -37.25 25.53 -5.59
CA VAL A 513 -37.38 26.69 -4.70
C VAL A 513 -37.43 27.98 -5.50
N ILE A 514 -36.49 28.17 -6.44
CA ILE A 514 -36.43 29.35 -7.30
C ILE A 514 -37.68 29.45 -8.18
N ARG A 515 -38.12 28.35 -8.80
CA ARG A 515 -39.37 28.30 -9.57
C ARG A 515 -40.56 28.82 -8.76
N SER A 516 -40.74 28.33 -7.54
CA SER A 516 -41.85 28.76 -6.67
C SER A 516 -41.84 30.27 -6.41
N ARG A 517 -40.64 30.84 -6.24
CA ARG A 517 -40.46 32.28 -6.01
C ARG A 517 -40.69 33.08 -7.28
N VAL A 518 -40.24 32.59 -8.42
CA VAL A 518 -40.42 33.25 -9.71
C VAL A 518 -41.89 33.26 -10.13
N LEU A 519 -42.63 32.18 -9.92
CA LEU A 519 -44.08 32.13 -10.14
C LEU A 519 -44.79 33.22 -9.32
N SER A 520 -44.46 33.35 -8.04
CA SER A 520 -45.04 34.40 -7.19
C SER A 520 -44.61 35.81 -7.61
N LEU A 521 -43.34 36.02 -7.99
CA LEU A 521 -42.82 37.32 -8.41
C LEU A 521 -43.41 37.77 -9.75
N ARG A 522 -43.66 36.84 -10.66
CA ARG A 522 -44.19 37.13 -12.00
C ARG A 522 -45.55 37.83 -11.95
N GLU A 523 -46.37 37.49 -10.96
CA GLU A 523 -47.73 38.04 -10.75
C GLU A 523 -47.74 39.35 -9.92
N THR A 524 -46.57 39.99 -9.72
CA THR A 524 -46.50 41.25 -8.97
C THR A 524 -46.75 42.47 -9.86
N ALA A 525 -47.45 43.48 -9.35
CA ALA A 525 -47.85 44.68 -10.10
C ALA A 525 -46.70 45.44 -10.78
N PHE A 526 -45.49 45.43 -10.20
CA PHE A 526 -44.33 46.08 -10.82
C PHE A 526 -43.76 45.30 -12.02
N ILE A 527 -43.93 43.97 -12.05
CA ILE A 527 -43.57 43.14 -13.20
C ILE A 527 -44.62 43.29 -14.30
N GLU A 528 -45.91 43.28 -13.94
CA GLU A 528 -47.00 43.49 -14.89
C GLU A 528 -46.93 44.85 -15.56
N SER A 529 -46.71 45.92 -14.79
CA SER A 529 -46.53 47.28 -15.34
C SER A 529 -45.28 47.40 -16.23
N ALA A 530 -44.17 46.75 -15.86
CA ALA A 530 -42.96 46.71 -16.70
C ALA A 530 -43.21 45.97 -18.02
N ARG A 531 -44.01 44.90 -17.99
CA ARG A 531 -44.44 44.17 -19.20
C ARG A 531 -45.38 45.03 -20.07
N ALA A 532 -46.37 45.68 -19.47
CA ALA A 532 -47.29 46.59 -20.16
C ALA A 532 -46.57 47.78 -20.81
N SER A 533 -45.44 48.20 -20.23
CA SER A 533 -44.55 49.23 -20.78
C SER A 533 -43.64 48.74 -21.92
N GLY A 534 -43.82 47.51 -22.42
CA GLY A 534 -43.04 46.95 -23.53
C GLY A 534 -41.73 46.26 -23.11
N GLY A 535 -41.54 45.94 -21.83
CA GLY A 535 -40.36 45.22 -21.35
C GLY A 535 -40.27 43.80 -21.93
N SER A 536 -39.16 43.48 -22.59
CA SER A 536 -38.92 42.13 -23.14
C SER A 536 -38.75 41.07 -22.03
N SER A 537 -38.99 39.80 -22.36
CA SER A 537 -38.82 38.69 -21.41
C SER A 537 -37.41 38.62 -20.81
N MET A 538 -36.37 38.80 -21.64
CA MET A 538 -34.98 38.80 -21.16
C MET A 538 -34.69 40.00 -20.26
N TYR A 539 -35.29 41.15 -20.56
CA TYR A 539 -35.22 42.33 -19.69
C TYR A 539 -35.88 42.05 -18.33
N LEU A 540 -37.09 41.50 -18.31
CA LEU A 540 -37.80 41.15 -17.07
C LEU A 540 -37.01 40.12 -16.23
N ILE A 541 -36.47 39.08 -16.87
CA ILE A 541 -35.66 38.04 -16.22
C ILE A 541 -34.41 38.64 -15.58
N THR A 542 -33.57 39.31 -16.35
CA THR A 542 -32.25 39.75 -15.89
C THR A 542 -32.31 40.99 -14.99
N ARG A 543 -33.29 41.88 -15.22
CA ARG A 543 -33.40 43.15 -14.50
C ARG A 543 -34.28 43.07 -13.26
N HIS A 544 -35.28 42.18 -13.26
CA HIS A 544 -36.26 42.12 -12.19
C HIS A 544 -36.31 40.75 -11.49
N LEU A 545 -36.38 39.63 -12.21
CA LEU A 545 -36.57 38.32 -11.55
C LEU A 545 -35.29 37.82 -10.88
N ILE A 546 -34.19 37.67 -11.65
CA ILE A 546 -32.90 37.18 -11.14
C ILE A 546 -32.44 38.00 -9.92
N PRO A 547 -32.42 39.35 -9.95
CA PRO A 547 -31.98 40.11 -8.78
C PRO A 547 -32.83 39.92 -7.52
N ASN A 548 -34.10 39.56 -7.65
CA ASN A 548 -34.99 39.30 -6.50
C ASN A 548 -34.79 37.90 -5.91
N VAL A 549 -34.44 36.90 -6.73
CA VAL A 549 -34.22 35.51 -6.25
C VAL A 549 -32.75 35.21 -5.97
N LEU A 550 -31.82 36.03 -6.46
CA LEU A 550 -30.38 35.87 -6.27
C LEU A 550 -29.98 35.75 -4.79
N PRO A 551 -30.55 36.53 -3.84
CA PRO A 551 -30.22 36.36 -2.41
C PRO A 551 -30.51 34.94 -1.89
N ILE A 552 -31.62 34.33 -2.32
CA ILE A 552 -31.99 32.95 -1.94
C ILE A 552 -31.02 31.95 -2.57
N ALA A 553 -30.64 32.16 -3.82
CA ALA A 553 -29.66 31.33 -4.51
C ALA A 553 -28.29 31.39 -3.83
N VAL A 554 -27.83 32.59 -3.42
CA VAL A 554 -26.54 32.77 -2.73
C VAL A 554 -26.53 32.07 -1.37
N ALA A 555 -27.59 32.18 -0.57
CA ALA A 555 -27.65 31.49 0.72
C ALA A 555 -27.69 29.96 0.52
N SER A 556 -28.44 29.48 -0.46
CA SER A 556 -28.49 28.06 -0.84
C SER A 556 -27.15 27.53 -1.32
N MET A 557 -26.37 28.35 -2.06
CA MET A 557 -25.03 28.00 -2.51
C MET A 557 -24.10 27.72 -1.33
N VAL A 558 -24.11 28.59 -0.32
CA VAL A 558 -23.29 28.40 0.88
C VAL A 558 -23.69 27.14 1.63
N LEU A 559 -24.99 26.85 1.73
CA LEU A 559 -25.50 25.63 2.36
C LEU A 559 -25.28 24.35 1.52
N ALA A 560 -25.04 24.48 0.22
CA ALA A 560 -24.72 23.34 -0.64
C ALA A 560 -23.28 22.84 -0.47
N VAL A 561 -22.36 23.71 -0.02
CA VAL A 561 -20.93 23.38 0.16
C VAL A 561 -20.72 22.20 1.12
N PRO A 562 -21.29 22.16 2.34
CA PRO A 562 -21.17 21.01 3.25
C PRO A 562 -21.66 19.70 2.63
N GLY A 563 -22.79 19.73 1.93
CA GLY A 563 -23.35 18.55 1.26
C GLY A 563 -22.41 18.00 0.19
N ALA A 564 -21.78 18.89 -0.59
CA ALA A 564 -20.79 18.50 -1.60
C ALA A 564 -19.52 17.91 -0.96
N ILE A 565 -19.00 18.51 0.11
CA ILE A 565 -17.84 18.01 0.85
C ILE A 565 -18.13 16.62 1.43
N LEU A 566 -19.29 16.44 2.09
CA LEU A 566 -19.68 15.16 2.67
C LEU A 566 -19.88 14.08 1.60
N THR A 567 -20.42 14.45 0.43
CA THR A 567 -20.64 13.51 -0.68
C THR A 567 -19.31 13.04 -1.27
N GLU A 568 -18.34 13.94 -1.49
CA GLU A 568 -17.00 13.54 -1.93
C GLU A 568 -16.27 12.73 -0.86
N ALA A 569 -16.33 13.15 0.41
CA ALA A 569 -15.71 12.42 1.50
C ALA A 569 -16.28 11.00 1.63
N ALA A 570 -17.59 10.83 1.47
CA ALA A 570 -18.24 9.52 1.47
C ALA A 570 -17.82 8.66 0.27
N LEU A 571 -17.76 9.24 -0.93
CA LEU A 571 -17.31 8.53 -2.14
C LEU A 571 -15.85 8.07 -2.00
N SER A 572 -14.97 8.97 -1.54
CA SER A 572 -13.56 8.69 -1.29
C SER A 572 -13.36 7.68 -0.16
N PHE A 573 -14.13 7.77 0.93
CA PHE A 573 -14.12 6.80 2.02
C PHE A 573 -14.51 5.39 1.57
N LEU A 574 -15.43 5.29 0.60
CA LEU A 574 -15.87 4.02 0.01
C LEU A 574 -14.91 3.49 -1.08
N GLY A 575 -13.81 4.19 -1.37
CA GLY A 575 -12.80 3.76 -2.35
C GLY A 575 -13.08 4.20 -3.79
N PHE A 576 -14.04 5.09 -4.01
CA PHE A 576 -14.43 5.60 -5.34
C PHE A 576 -13.98 7.05 -5.58
N GLY A 577 -13.10 7.56 -4.72
CA GLY A 577 -12.48 8.88 -4.83
C GLY A 577 -11.32 8.94 -5.84
N ASP A 578 -10.74 10.13 -6.01
CA ASP A 578 -9.53 10.29 -6.81
C ASP A 578 -8.33 9.57 -6.12
N PRO A 579 -7.68 8.60 -6.79
CA PRO A 579 -6.60 7.82 -6.18
C PRO A 579 -5.30 8.61 -6.01
N PHE A 580 -5.15 9.77 -6.65
CA PHE A 580 -3.94 10.60 -6.59
C PHE A 580 -4.09 11.83 -5.71
N ALA A 581 -5.31 12.35 -5.55
CA ALA A 581 -5.54 13.51 -4.70
C ALA A 581 -5.55 13.14 -3.19
N PRO A 582 -4.86 13.91 -2.33
CA PRO A 582 -4.89 13.68 -0.89
C PRO A 582 -6.17 14.29 -0.28
N THR A 583 -7.31 13.62 -0.39
CA THR A 583 -8.56 14.09 0.22
C THR A 583 -8.74 13.56 1.62
N TRP A 584 -9.49 14.26 2.48
CA TRP A 584 -9.79 13.78 3.83
C TRP A 584 -10.60 12.49 3.82
N GLY A 585 -11.50 12.31 2.85
CA GLY A 585 -12.20 11.04 2.66
C GLY A 585 -11.25 9.89 2.32
N LYS A 586 -10.23 10.14 1.50
CA LYS A 586 -9.20 9.15 1.17
C LYS A 586 -8.34 8.78 2.38
N MET A 587 -7.96 9.75 3.22
CA MET A 587 -7.25 9.45 4.47
C MET A 587 -8.05 8.50 5.36
N LEU A 588 -9.36 8.71 5.47
CA LEU A 588 -10.25 7.82 6.22
C LEU A 588 -10.40 6.45 5.55
N HIS A 589 -10.47 6.39 4.21
CA HIS A 589 -10.49 5.13 3.46
C HIS A 589 -9.26 4.29 3.75
N GLU A 590 -8.07 4.87 3.58
CA GLU A 590 -6.80 4.18 3.79
C GLU A 590 -6.60 3.79 5.26
N ALA A 591 -7.11 4.57 6.20
CA ALA A 591 -7.15 4.20 7.62
C ALA A 591 -8.03 2.96 7.85
N GLN A 592 -9.19 2.89 7.20
CA GLN A 592 -10.15 1.78 7.35
C GLN A 592 -9.63 0.51 6.70
N GLU A 593 -9.22 0.60 5.44
CA GLU A 593 -8.74 -0.52 4.64
C GLU A 593 -7.49 -1.17 5.26
N ARG A 594 -6.57 -0.37 5.81
CA ARG A 594 -5.29 -0.86 6.34
C ARG A 594 -5.31 -1.19 7.83
N GLY A 595 -6.47 -1.16 8.46
CA GLY A 595 -6.63 -1.58 9.85
C GLY A 595 -6.13 -0.58 10.90
N ALA A 596 -6.02 0.72 10.58
CA ALA A 596 -5.67 1.75 11.56
C ALA A 596 -6.62 1.75 12.78
N TYR A 597 -7.88 1.36 12.56
CA TYR A 597 -8.90 1.18 13.60
C TYR A 597 -8.56 0.03 14.57
N LYS A 598 -7.97 -1.05 14.06
CA LYS A 598 -7.51 -2.18 14.87
C LYS A 598 -6.26 -1.79 15.67
N SER A 599 -5.36 -1.02 15.05
CA SER A 599 -4.15 -0.50 15.70
C SER A 599 -4.40 0.71 16.61
N LEU A 600 -5.65 1.15 16.78
CA LEU A 600 -6.03 2.34 17.55
C LEU A 600 -5.22 3.60 17.19
N ALA A 601 -4.87 3.76 15.91
CA ALA A 601 -4.11 4.90 15.41
C ALA A 601 -5.00 6.16 15.30
N MET A 602 -5.48 6.66 16.43
CA MET A 602 -6.46 7.75 16.51
C MET A 602 -5.94 9.06 15.91
N TRP A 603 -4.63 9.30 15.97
CA TRP A 603 -3.97 10.45 15.34
C TRP A 603 -4.10 10.44 13.81
N TYR A 604 -4.33 9.29 13.19
CA TYR A 604 -4.57 9.21 11.75
C TYR A 604 -6.07 9.38 11.42
N ILE A 605 -6.95 8.81 12.24
CA ILE A 605 -8.40 8.75 11.97
C ILE A 605 -9.12 10.06 12.35
N LEU A 606 -8.86 10.60 13.53
CA LEU A 606 -9.64 11.72 14.08
C LEU A 606 -9.40 13.04 13.34
N PRO A 607 -8.17 13.44 12.97
CA PRO A 607 -7.93 14.74 12.35
C PRO A 607 -8.71 14.99 11.04
N PRO A 608 -8.74 14.10 10.04
CA PRO A 608 -9.54 14.33 8.83
C PRO A 608 -11.03 14.41 9.14
N GLY A 609 -11.54 13.60 10.07
CA GLY A 609 -12.93 13.67 10.54
C GLY A 609 -13.28 15.03 11.17
N PHE A 610 -12.48 15.49 12.12
CA PHE A 610 -12.64 16.81 12.73
C PHE A 610 -12.52 17.94 11.71
N ALA A 611 -11.62 17.82 10.73
CA ALA A 611 -11.43 18.83 9.72
C ALA A 611 -12.66 18.97 8.80
N ILE A 612 -13.26 17.84 8.38
CA ILE A 612 -14.53 17.82 7.65
C ILE A 612 -15.63 18.47 8.49
N THR A 613 -15.79 18.04 9.75
CA THR A 613 -16.85 18.55 10.62
C THR A 613 -16.74 20.05 10.84
N LEU A 614 -15.55 20.55 11.18
CA LEU A 614 -15.33 21.96 11.49
C LEU A 614 -15.58 22.84 10.25
N LEU A 615 -15.12 22.40 9.08
CA LEU A 615 -15.34 23.11 7.82
C LEU A 615 -16.84 23.14 7.45
N CYS A 616 -17.53 22.00 7.53
CA CYS A 616 -18.96 21.90 7.25
C CYS A 616 -19.78 22.78 8.19
N VAL A 617 -19.51 22.73 9.51
CA VAL A 617 -20.17 23.58 10.50
C VAL A 617 -19.95 25.05 10.21
N ALA A 618 -18.74 25.45 9.80
CA ALA A 618 -18.44 26.83 9.47
C ALA A 618 -19.26 27.34 8.28
N PHE A 619 -19.40 26.55 7.21
CA PHE A 619 -20.28 26.89 6.09
C PHE A 619 -21.75 26.93 6.49
N VAL A 620 -22.23 26.01 7.33
CA VAL A 620 -23.60 26.04 7.85
C VAL A 620 -23.86 27.31 8.66
N PHE A 621 -22.91 27.73 9.52
CA PHE A 621 -23.01 28.97 10.29
C PHE A 621 -23.11 30.21 9.40
N VAL A 622 -22.29 30.29 8.35
CA VAL A 622 -22.38 31.38 7.37
C VAL A 622 -23.71 31.31 6.61
N GLY A 623 -24.13 30.13 6.16
CA GLY A 623 -25.38 29.94 5.42
C GLY A 623 -26.61 30.38 6.22
N HIS A 624 -26.72 29.97 7.48
CA HIS A 624 -27.81 30.41 8.36
C HIS A 624 -27.79 31.91 8.63
N ALA A 625 -26.61 32.50 8.84
CA ALA A 625 -26.49 33.95 9.01
C ALA A 625 -26.92 34.71 7.74
N LEU A 626 -26.59 34.20 6.55
CA LEU A 626 -27.05 34.74 5.27
C LEU A 626 -28.58 34.64 5.14
N ASP A 627 -29.15 33.49 5.44
CA ASP A 627 -30.60 33.26 5.37
C ASP A 627 -31.38 34.20 6.29
N GLU A 628 -30.89 34.46 7.51
CA GLU A 628 -31.52 35.41 8.44
C GLU A 628 -31.56 36.85 7.89
N ILE A 629 -30.49 37.28 7.20
CA ILE A 629 -30.39 38.64 6.63
C ILE A 629 -31.24 38.75 5.37
N VAL A 630 -31.25 37.70 4.55
CA VAL A 630 -31.99 37.65 3.28
C VAL A 630 -33.50 37.51 3.53
N ASN A 631 -33.92 36.80 4.58
CA ASN A 631 -35.31 36.57 4.91
C ASN A 631 -35.77 37.38 6.14
N PRO A 632 -36.34 38.59 5.95
CA PRO A 632 -36.70 39.49 7.05
C PRO A 632 -37.79 38.94 7.99
N LYS A 633 -38.49 37.86 7.62
CA LYS A 633 -39.44 37.18 8.52
C LYS A 633 -38.75 36.46 9.69
N LEU A 634 -37.49 36.06 9.55
CA LEU A 634 -36.71 35.39 10.60
C LEU A 634 -36.17 36.38 11.64
N ARG A 635 -35.95 37.64 11.26
CA ARG A 635 -35.45 38.72 12.12
C ARG A 635 -36.43 39.16 13.22
N ARG A 636 -37.73 38.88 13.08
CA ARG A 636 -38.81 39.41 13.95
C ARG A 636 -39.18 38.51 15.15
N ARG A 637 -38.52 37.36 15.33
CA ARG A 637 -38.82 36.37 16.40
C ARG A 637 -37.77 36.31 17.53
N ARG A 638 -36.77 37.19 17.50
CA ARG A 638 -35.89 37.50 18.63
C ARG A 638 -36.19 38.92 19.07
#